data_AF-A0AA45CUT1-F1
#
_entry.id   AF-A0AA45CUT1-F1
#
_cell.length_a   1.000
_cell.length_b   1.000
_cell.length_c   1.000
_cell.angle_alpha   90.00
_cell.angle_beta   90.00
_cell.angle_gamma   90.00
#
_symmetry.space_group_name_H-M   'P 1'
#
loop_
_entity.id
_entity.type
_entity.pdbx_description
1 polymer ?
#
loop_
_entity_poly.entity_id
_entity_poly.type
_entity_poly.pdbx_seq_one_letter_code
_entity_poly.pdbx_strand_id
1 'polypeptide(L)'
;MIQSMSRVGHCIDNGPIEGFWGIIKSEMYQMYEISDEASLRYAIKDYIRFYCQERPQSRYDCKTPLAVRNAALSSEHPLSYPIAKNNKIEKYKSKWSA
;
A
#
# COMPACT_ATOMS: atom_id res chain seq x y z
N MET A 1 2.12 19.65 -14.14
CA MET A 1 1.91 18.26 -13.69
C MET A 1 0.43 17.95 -13.87
N ILE A 2 0.07 17.09 -14.83
CA ILE A 2 -1.34 16.74 -15.09
C ILE A 2 -1.77 15.77 -14.00
N GLN A 3 -2.83 16.09 -13.24
CA GLN A 3 -3.36 15.21 -12.21
C GLN A 3 -3.91 13.92 -12.84
N SER A 4 -3.46 12.76 -12.33
CA SER A 4 -3.79 11.41 -12.82
C SER A 4 -5.16 10.89 -12.37
N MET A 5 -5.99 11.72 -11.75
CA MET A 5 -6.95 11.24 -10.75
C MET A 5 -8.41 11.09 -11.20
N SER A 6 -8.77 11.36 -12.46
CA SER A 6 -10.19 11.40 -12.84
C SER A 6 -10.63 10.42 -13.94
N ARG A 7 -9.73 9.60 -14.50
CA ARG A 7 -10.11 8.62 -15.52
C ARG A 7 -10.13 7.21 -14.95
N VAL A 8 -11.26 6.51 -15.14
CA VAL A 8 -11.41 5.09 -14.85
C VAL A 8 -10.24 4.34 -15.53
N GLY A 9 -9.42 3.66 -14.73
CA GLY A 9 -8.25 2.90 -15.21
C GLY A 9 -6.88 3.56 -15.04
N HIS A 10 -6.79 4.82 -14.59
CA HIS A 10 -5.53 5.54 -14.33
C HIS A 10 -5.27 5.83 -12.83
N CYS A 11 -5.72 4.94 -11.94
CA CYS A 11 -5.57 5.07 -10.48
C CYS A 11 -4.20 4.58 -9.95
N ILE A 12 -3.11 4.91 -10.65
CA ILE A 12 -1.75 4.40 -10.33
C ILE A 12 -1.36 4.72 -8.88
N ASP A 13 -1.79 5.88 -8.38
CA ASP A 13 -1.60 6.38 -7.03
C ASP A 13 -2.75 5.99 -6.08
N ASN A 14 -4.00 6.11 -6.53
CA ASN A 14 -5.17 5.91 -5.68
C ASN A 14 -5.38 4.45 -5.25
N GLY A 15 -5.23 3.50 -6.17
CA GLY A 15 -5.48 2.08 -5.88
C GLY A 15 -4.61 1.52 -4.74
N PRO A 16 -3.28 1.74 -4.76
CA PRO A 16 -2.42 1.34 -3.65
C PRO A 16 -2.80 1.98 -2.31
N ILE A 17 -3.16 3.26 -2.29
CA ILE A 17 -3.51 3.97 -1.06
C ILE A 17 -4.87 3.53 -0.53
N GLU A 18 -5.87 3.31 -1.39
CA GLU A 18 -7.16 2.73 -1.00
C GLU A 18 -6.98 1.35 -0.37
N GLY A 19 -6.15 0.49 -0.98
CA GLY A 19 -5.82 -0.82 -0.43
C GLY A 19 -5.15 -0.73 0.94
N PHE A 20 -4.20 0.20 1.10
CA PHE A 20 -3.53 0.43 2.37
C PHE A 20 -4.51 0.89 3.46
N TRP A 21 -5.39 1.85 3.17
CA TRP A 21 -6.44 2.28 4.10
C TRP A 21 -7.43 1.17 4.45
N GLY A 22 -7.72 0.27 3.51
CA GLY A 22 -8.53 -0.93 3.76
C GLY A 22 -7.90 -1.86 4.80
N ILE A 23 -6.57 -2.03 4.74
CA ILE A 23 -5.81 -2.82 5.71
C ILE A 23 -5.85 -2.18 7.09
N ILE A 24 -5.54 -0.87 7.20
CA ILE A 24 -5.58 -0.14 8.47
C ILE A 24 -6.95 -0.31 9.13
N LYS A 25 -8.04 -0.04 8.39
CA LYS A 25 -9.39 -0.13 8.94
C LYS A 25 -9.81 -1.54 9.31
N SER A 26 -9.28 -2.57 8.68
CA SER A 26 -9.62 -3.96 9.00
C SER A 26 -8.89 -4.46 10.25
N GLU A 27 -7.64 -4.04 10.44
CA GLU A 27 -6.78 -4.61 11.49
C GLU A 27 -6.63 -3.70 12.71
N MET A 28 -6.50 -2.38 12.54
CA MET A 28 -6.23 -1.43 13.63
C MET A 28 -7.29 -1.50 14.72
N TYR A 29 -8.57 -1.57 14.37
CA TYR A 29 -9.67 -1.66 15.35
C TYR A 29 -9.70 -2.98 16.14
N GLN A 30 -8.92 -3.99 15.73
CA GLN A 30 -8.73 -5.22 16.50
C GLN A 30 -7.50 -5.15 17.44
N MET A 31 -6.61 -4.19 17.21
CA MET A 31 -5.35 -4.04 17.95
C MET A 31 -5.38 -2.93 19.01
N TYR A 32 -6.27 -1.95 18.86
CA TYR A 32 -6.34 -0.76 19.71
C TYR A 32 -7.76 -0.54 20.22
N GLU A 33 -7.87 -0.19 21.49
CA GLU A 33 -9.09 0.42 22.04
C GLU A 33 -9.12 1.90 21.65
N ILE A 34 -10.25 2.34 21.07
CA ILE A 34 -10.41 3.70 20.57
C ILE A 34 -11.69 4.27 21.18
N SER A 35 -11.54 5.25 22.07
CA SER A 35 -12.63 5.89 22.82
C SER A 35 -12.89 7.33 22.39
N ASP A 36 -11.91 7.97 21.77
CA ASP A 36 -11.92 9.40 21.45
C ASP A 36 -10.99 9.72 20.27
N GLU A 37 -11.01 10.97 19.82
CA GLU A 37 -10.20 11.43 18.69
C GLU A 37 -8.68 11.27 18.94
N ALA A 38 -8.21 11.49 20.16
CA ALA A 38 -6.77 11.41 20.47
C ALA A 38 -6.28 9.97 20.40
N SER A 39 -7.03 9.03 20.97
CA SER A 39 -6.76 7.58 20.86
C SER A 39 -6.81 7.09 19.41
N LEU A 40 -7.76 7.60 18.59
CA LEU A 40 -7.82 7.28 17.16
C LEU A 40 -6.58 7.79 16.41
N ARG A 41 -6.18 9.05 16.64
CA ARG A 41 -4.98 9.63 16.00
C ARG A 41 -3.72 8.88 16.38
N TYR A 42 -3.61 8.46 17.65
CA TYR A 42 -2.53 7.63 18.13
C TYR A 42 -2.52 6.26 17.42
N ALA A 43 -3.66 5.56 17.41
CA ALA A 43 -3.78 4.24 16.79
C ALA A 43 -3.41 4.27 15.29
N ILE A 44 -3.86 5.29 14.54
CA ILE A 44 -3.49 5.46 13.13
C ILE A 44 -1.98 5.65 12.98
N LYS A 45 -1.39 6.56 13.77
CA LYS A 45 0.05 6.86 13.71
C LYS A 45 0.88 5.62 14.05
N ASP A 46 0.53 4.92 15.11
CA ASP A 46 1.27 3.75 15.55
C ASP A 46 1.09 2.57 14.60
N TYR A 47 -0.12 2.34 14.08
CA TYR A 47 -0.35 1.30 13.08
C TYR A 47 0.45 1.56 11.79
N ILE A 48 0.57 2.81 11.33
CA ILE A 48 1.42 3.14 10.17
C ILE A 48 2.90 2.83 10.47
N ARG A 49 3.39 3.18 11.67
CA ARG A 49 4.75 2.84 12.12
C ARG A 49 4.96 1.32 12.13
N PHE A 50 4.05 0.58 12.77
CA PHE A 50 4.06 -0.88 12.81
C PHE A 50 4.07 -1.49 11.40
N TYR A 51 3.16 -1.05 10.52
CA TYR A 51 3.07 -1.54 9.14
C TYR A 51 4.39 -1.32 8.38
N CYS A 52 5.02 -0.15 8.56
CA CYS A 52 6.24 0.20 7.84
C CYS A 52 7.48 -0.50 8.40
N GLN A 53 7.58 -0.62 9.72
CA GLN A 53 8.84 -0.95 10.40
C GLN A 53 8.89 -2.37 10.95
N GLU A 54 7.74 -2.93 11.30
CA GLU A 54 7.66 -4.19 12.05
C GLU A 54 6.93 -5.30 11.30
N ARG A 55 5.92 -4.96 10.47
CA ARG A 55 5.10 -5.94 9.78
C ARG A 55 5.85 -6.66 8.65
N PRO A 56 6.14 -7.96 8.78
CA PRO A 56 6.73 -8.74 7.70
C PRO A 56 5.71 -8.94 6.58
N GLN A 57 6.13 -8.83 5.32
CA GLN A 57 5.25 -9.11 4.18
C GLN A 57 5.82 -10.26 3.36
N SER A 58 5.00 -11.29 3.13
CA SER A 58 5.37 -12.45 2.32
C SER A 58 5.83 -12.06 0.92
N ARG A 59 5.23 -11.02 0.34
CA ARG A 59 5.63 -10.43 -0.95
C ARG A 59 7.07 -9.92 -0.97
N TYR A 60 7.61 -9.54 0.18
CA TYR A 60 8.93 -8.94 0.32
C TYR A 60 9.94 -9.91 0.95
N ASP A 61 9.78 -11.22 0.73
CA ASP A 61 10.60 -12.26 1.36
C ASP A 61 10.61 -12.11 2.90
N CYS A 62 9.43 -11.83 3.48
CA CYS A 62 9.25 -11.57 4.91
C CYS A 62 10.01 -10.34 5.44
N LYS A 63 10.41 -9.40 4.58
CA LYS A 63 10.95 -8.09 4.98
C LYS A 63 9.83 -7.09 5.24
N THR A 64 10.15 -6.05 6.01
CA THR A 64 9.24 -4.92 6.24
C THR A 64 9.34 -3.91 5.09
N PRO A 65 8.30 -3.09 4.85
CA PRO A 65 8.34 -2.06 3.81
C PRO A 65 9.55 -1.12 3.93
N LEU A 66 9.92 -0.72 5.14
CA LEU A 66 11.08 0.13 5.37
C LEU A 66 12.39 -0.57 5.01
N ALA A 67 12.54 -1.86 5.35
CA ALA A 67 13.72 -2.63 4.99
C ALA A 67 13.88 -2.74 3.47
N VAL A 68 12.79 -2.98 2.75
CA VAL A 68 12.78 -2.99 1.27
C VAL A 68 13.18 -1.62 0.70
N ARG A 69 12.62 -0.54 1.26
CA ARG A 69 12.93 0.82 0.82
C ARG A 69 14.41 1.16 1.02
N ASN A 70 14.97 0.82 2.19
CA ASN A 70 16.37 1.08 2.48
C ASN A 70 17.30 0.25 1.58
N ALA A 71 16.99 -1.02 1.34
CA ALA A 71 17.75 -1.86 0.42
C ALA A 71 17.74 -1.31 -1.02
N ALA A 72 16.59 -0.78 -1.47
CA ALA A 72 16.49 -0.15 -2.78
C ALA A 72 17.30 1.14 -2.90
N LEU A 73 17.36 1.96 -1.83
CA LEU A 73 18.15 3.20 -1.82
C LEU A 73 19.66 2.95 -1.79
N SER A 74 20.10 1.83 -1.20
CA SER A 74 21.51 1.49 -1.06
C SER A 74 22.07 0.63 -2.20
N SER A 75 21.26 0.25 -3.18
CA SER A 75 21.66 -0.65 -4.28
C SER A 75 21.71 0.10 -5.61
N GLU A 76 22.77 -0.12 -6.40
CA GLU A 76 22.82 0.32 -7.81
C GLU A 76 21.76 -0.38 -8.67
N HIS A 77 21.37 -1.59 -8.26
CA HIS A 77 20.36 -2.42 -8.93
C HIS A 77 19.30 -2.87 -7.92
N PRO A 78 18.25 -2.08 -7.68
CA PRO A 78 17.21 -2.41 -6.71
C PRO A 78 16.42 -3.66 -7.13
N LEU A 79 16.11 -4.52 -6.16
CA LEU A 79 15.17 -5.62 -6.37
C LEU A 79 13.78 -5.07 -6.72
N SER A 80 13.19 -5.59 -7.78
CA SER A 80 11.84 -5.22 -8.22
C SER A 80 10.80 -6.18 -7.65
N TYR A 81 9.72 -5.62 -7.11
CA TYR A 81 8.56 -6.36 -6.61
C TYR A 81 7.35 -6.04 -7.49
N PRO A 82 7.21 -6.66 -8.68
CA PRO A 82 6.10 -6.37 -9.58
C PRO A 82 4.76 -6.72 -8.91
N ILE A 83 3.72 -5.95 -9.22
CA ILE A 83 2.36 -6.27 -8.80
C ILE A 83 1.88 -7.43 -9.67
N ALA A 84 1.30 -8.46 -9.05
CA ALA A 84 0.73 -9.58 -9.79
C ALA A 84 -0.29 -9.08 -10.81
N LYS A 85 -0.24 -9.60 -12.04
CA LYS A 85 -1.18 -9.21 -13.08
C LYS A 85 -2.59 -9.59 -12.65
N ASN A 86 -3.52 -8.64 -12.78
CA ASN A 86 -4.94 -8.89 -12.56
C ASN A 86 -5.65 -9.03 -13.90
N ASN A 87 -6.03 -10.26 -14.26
CA ASN A 87 -6.67 -10.58 -15.54
C ASN A 87 -7.95 -9.76 -15.79
N LYS A 88 -8.68 -9.34 -14.75
CA LYS A 88 -9.85 -8.48 -14.89
C LYS A 88 -9.46 -7.07 -15.31
N ILE A 89 -8.37 -6.54 -14.76
CA ILE A 89 -7.81 -5.23 -15.13
C ILE A 89 -7.29 -5.29 -16.57
N GLU A 90 -6.57 -6.35 -16.93
CA GLU A 90 -6.05 -6.53 -18.30
C GLU A 90 -7.18 -6.62 -19.34
N LYS A 91 -8.24 -7.39 -19.03
CA LYS A 91 -9.45 -7.48 -19.89
C LYS A 91 -10.19 -6.14 -19.99
N TYR A 92 -10.24 -5.36 -18.90
CA TYR A 92 -10.79 -4.01 -18.94
C TYR A 92 -9.95 -3.13 -19.87
N LYS A 93 -8.63 -3.08 -19.68
CA LYS A 93 -7.73 -2.27 -20.51
C LYS A 93 -7.81 -2.67 -21.99
N SER A 94 -7.84 -3.96 -22.32
CA SER A 94 -7.94 -4.43 -23.71
C SER A 94 -9.22 -3.95 -24.41
N LYS A 95 -10.32 -3.74 -23.67
CA LYS A 95 -11.59 -3.22 -24.22
C LYS A 95 -11.50 -1.73 -24.62
N TRP A 96 -10.61 -0.97 -23.99
CA TRP A 96 -10.49 0.48 -24.18
C TRP A 96 -9.19 0.91 -24.86
N SER A 97 -8.34 -0.04 -25.25
CA SER A 97 -7.05 0.22 -25.94
C SER A 97 -7.17 0.18 -27.48
N ALA A 98 -8.36 0.44 -28.03
CA ALA A 98 -8.60 0.54 -29.48
C ALA A 98 -8.43 1.99 -29.97
#